data_AF-A0A382PP25-F1
#
_entry.id   AF-A0A382PP25-F1
#
_cell.length_a   1.000
_cell.length_b   1.000
_cell.length_c   1.000
_cell.angle_alpha   90.00
_cell.angle_beta   90.00
_cell.angle_gamma   90.00
#
_symmetry.space_group_name_H-M   'P 1'
#
loop_
_entity.id
_entity.type
_entity.pdbx_description
1 polymer ?
#
loop_
_entity_poly.entity_id
_entity_poly.type
_entity_poly.pdbx_seq_one_letter_code
_entity_poly.pdbx_strand_id
1 'polypeptide(L)'
;MKISKDRILTTHVGSLPRSEKVFKLIFAREAGKELDNNDYDKVIADAVKSVVIKQKEAGIDIVSDGEQSKISYATYIKYRLNGFEGDSP
;
A
#
# COMPACT_ATOMS: atom_id res chain seq x y z
N MET A 1 23.56 4.12 -1.37
CA MET A 1 23.02 3.16 -0.38
C MET A 1 23.58 3.50 0.99
N LYS A 2 22.74 3.54 2.04
CA LYS A 2 23.23 3.58 3.42
C LYS A 2 23.56 2.15 3.86
N ILE A 3 24.80 1.92 4.27
CA ILE A 3 25.23 0.66 4.89
C ILE A 3 25.35 0.87 6.39
N SER A 4 24.84 -0.09 7.18
CA SER A 4 24.98 -0.04 8.63
C SER A 4 26.36 -0.56 9.05
N LYS A 5 26.94 0.07 10.07
CA LYS A 5 28.25 -0.32 10.63
C LYS A 5 28.13 -0.98 12.00
N ASP A 6 27.08 -0.66 12.74
CA ASP A 6 26.98 -0.99 14.17
C ASP A 6 25.96 -2.10 14.47
N ARG A 7 24.98 -2.34 13.57
CA ARG A 7 23.96 -3.40 13.73
C ARG A 7 23.32 -3.84 12.43
N ILE A 8 22.61 -4.97 12.45
CA ILE A 8 21.77 -5.40 11.33
C ILE A 8 20.57 -4.45 11.21
N LEU A 9 20.28 -3.97 9.99
CA LEU A 9 19.06 -3.22 9.69
C LEU A 9 17.93 -4.17 9.36
N THR A 10 16.75 -3.88 9.88
CA THR A 10 15.54 -4.67 9.70
C THR A 10 14.57 -4.01 8.72
N THR A 11 13.88 -4.85 7.97
CA THR A 11 12.79 -4.46 7.07
C THR A 11 11.82 -5.63 6.95
N HIS A 12 10.71 -5.40 6.27
CA HIS A 12 9.75 -6.44 5.91
C HIS A 12 9.35 -6.28 4.44
N VAL A 13 8.69 -7.31 3.91
CA VAL A 13 8.28 -7.35 2.51
C VAL A 13 6.77 -7.23 2.38
N GLY A 14 6.35 -6.27 1.56
CA GLY A 14 4.99 -6.19 1.03
C GLY A 14 3.94 -5.62 1.97
N SER A 15 2.76 -6.22 1.89
CA SER A 15 1.51 -5.71 2.44
C SER A 15 1.38 -5.85 3.96
N LEU A 16 0.82 -4.83 4.59
CA LEU A 16 0.42 -4.85 6.00
C LEU A 16 -1.12 -4.87 6.14
N PRO A 17 -1.66 -5.33 7.29
CA PRO A 17 -3.10 -5.34 7.52
C PRO A 17 -3.75 -3.98 7.27
N ARG A 18 -4.87 -3.99 6.52
CA ARG A 18 -5.64 -2.79 6.17
C ARG A 18 -6.87 -2.66 7.05
N SER A 19 -7.31 -1.44 7.30
CA SER A 19 -8.62 -1.23 7.93
C SER A 19 -9.75 -1.58 6.95
N GLU A 20 -10.93 -1.87 7.48
CA GLU A 20 -12.12 -2.13 6.67
C GLU A 20 -12.44 -0.93 5.74
N LYS A 21 -12.22 0.31 6.21
CA LYS A 21 -12.42 1.52 5.41
C LYS A 21 -11.52 1.53 4.17
N VAL A 22 -10.24 1.25 4.35
CA VAL A 22 -9.25 1.16 3.24
C VAL A 22 -9.64 0.05 2.28
N PHE A 23 -9.97 -1.14 2.82
CA PHE A 23 -10.40 -2.28 2.02
C PHE A 23 -11.59 -1.93 1.11
N LYS A 24 -12.64 -1.33 1.67
CA LYS A 24 -13.84 -0.93 0.90
C LYS A 24 -13.53 0.06 -0.22
N LEU A 25 -12.66 1.05 0.03
CA LEU A 25 -12.29 2.04 -0.98
C LEU A 25 -11.49 1.43 -2.14
N ILE A 26 -10.52 0.55 -1.85
CA ILE A 26 -9.73 -0.12 -2.89
C ILE A 26 -10.64 -0.99 -3.76
N PHE A 27 -11.54 -1.77 -3.16
CA PHE A 27 -12.47 -2.60 -3.91
C PHE A 27 -13.49 -1.78 -4.72
N ALA A 28 -13.95 -0.65 -4.18
CA ALA A 28 -14.82 0.25 -4.94
C ALA A 28 -14.12 0.83 -6.18
N ARG A 29 -12.84 1.21 -6.05
CA ARG A 29 -12.01 1.67 -7.16
C ARG A 29 -11.77 0.57 -8.20
N GLU A 30 -11.49 -0.65 -7.73
CA GLU A 30 -11.32 -1.82 -8.59
C GLU A 30 -12.57 -2.13 -9.41
N ALA A 31 -13.74 -2.00 -8.78
CA ALA A 31 -15.05 -2.17 -9.42
C ALA A 31 -15.47 -0.99 -10.32
N GLY A 32 -14.60 0.02 -10.53
CA GLY A 32 -14.88 1.18 -11.37
C GLY A 32 -15.95 2.12 -10.81
N LYS A 33 -16.22 2.09 -9.50
CA LYS A 33 -17.18 3.02 -8.88
C LYS A 33 -16.63 4.44 -8.86
N GLU A 34 -17.51 5.42 -9.04
CA GLU A 34 -17.16 6.81 -8.79
C GLU A 34 -16.86 7.01 -7.30
N LEU A 35 -15.69 7.59 -7.03
CA LEU A 35 -15.20 7.90 -5.70
C LEU A 35 -14.84 9.37 -5.63
N ASP A 36 -15.07 9.97 -4.46
CA ASP A 36 -14.46 11.26 -4.17
C ASP A 36 -12.95 11.06 -4.02
N ASN A 37 -12.19 11.54 -5.02
CA ASN A 37 -10.74 11.41 -5.03
C ASN A 37 -10.07 12.07 -3.81
N ASN A 38 -10.66 13.15 -3.28
CA ASN A 38 -10.09 13.83 -2.11
C ASN A 38 -10.27 12.98 -0.84
N ASP A 39 -11.43 12.36 -0.65
CA ASP A 39 -11.63 11.44 0.49
C ASP A 39 -10.77 10.18 0.31
N TYR A 40 -10.71 9.61 -0.89
CA TYR A 40 -9.87 8.45 -1.19
C TYR A 40 -8.40 8.73 -0.83
N ASP A 41 -7.82 9.80 -1.37
CA ASP A 41 -6.41 10.14 -1.16
C ASP A 41 -6.12 10.41 0.32
N LYS A 42 -7.03 11.10 1.01
CA LYS A 42 -6.90 11.36 2.46
C LYS A 42 -6.89 10.06 3.26
N VAL A 43 -7.82 9.14 2.98
CA VAL A 43 -7.92 7.87 3.72
C VAL A 43 -6.70 6.99 3.49
N ILE A 44 -6.21 6.92 2.25
CA ILE A 44 -5.00 6.16 1.94
C ILE A 44 -3.76 6.80 2.60
N ALA A 45 -3.63 8.12 2.56
CA ALA A 45 -2.52 8.82 3.22
C ALA A 45 -2.50 8.58 4.73
N ASP A 46 -3.67 8.65 5.38
CA ASP A 46 -3.81 8.37 6.82
C ASP A 46 -3.47 6.90 7.14
N ALA A 47 -3.86 5.95 6.29
CA ALA A 47 -3.53 4.55 6.44
C ALA A 47 -2.02 4.29 6.35
N VAL A 48 -1.35 4.87 5.33
CA VAL A 48 0.11 4.80 5.16
C VAL A 48 0.81 5.40 6.39
N LYS A 49 0.38 6.58 6.83
CA LYS A 49 0.93 7.24 8.02
C LYS A 49 0.81 6.35 9.27
N SER A 50 -0.35 5.77 9.49
CA SER A 50 -0.60 4.86 10.61
C SER A 50 0.32 3.65 10.59
N VAL A 51 0.47 2.97 9.45
CA VAL A 51 1.34 1.78 9.39
C VAL A 51 2.82 2.14 9.48
N VAL A 52 3.25 3.29 8.98
CA VAL A 52 4.63 3.77 9.13
C VAL A 52 4.96 4.07 10.60
N ILE A 53 4.02 4.68 11.34
CA ILE A 53 4.17 4.92 12.79
C ILE A 53 4.33 3.58 13.52
N LYS A 54 3.45 2.60 13.26
CA LYS A 54 3.54 1.27 13.89
C LYS A 54 4.83 0.53 13.58
N GLN A 55 5.32 0.62 12.34
CA GLN A 55 6.61 0.03 11.95
C GLN A 55 7.77 0.65 12.73
N LYS A 56 7.77 1.99 12.87
CA LYS A 56 8.77 2.70 13.67
C LYS A 56 8.71 2.28 15.15
N GLU A 57 7.52 2.18 15.72
CA GLU A 57 7.30 1.71 17.09
C GLU A 57 7.77 0.27 17.30
N ALA A 58 7.62 -0.59 16.27
CA ALA A 58 8.11 -1.96 16.27
C ALA A 58 9.63 -2.09 16.01
N GLY A 59 10.34 -1.00 15.76
CA GLY A 59 11.79 -1.00 15.52
C GLY A 59 12.22 -1.36 14.10
N ILE A 60 11.33 -1.27 13.11
CA ILE A 60 11.68 -1.46 11.69
C ILE A 60 12.52 -0.28 11.20
N ASP A 61 13.69 -0.57 10.63
CA ASP A 61 14.66 0.45 10.19
C ASP A 61 14.34 1.03 8.82
N ILE A 62 13.95 0.16 7.90
CA ILE A 62 13.56 0.54 6.53
C ILE A 62 12.10 0.17 6.37
N VAL A 63 11.24 1.17 6.54
CA VAL A 63 9.78 1.04 6.46
C VAL A 63 9.29 1.00 5.01
N SER A 64 8.11 0.40 4.81
CA SER A 64 7.35 0.49 3.55
C SER A 64 6.01 1.19 3.77
N ASP A 65 5.32 1.51 2.68
CA ASP A 65 3.94 2.02 2.71
C ASP A 65 2.91 0.95 3.08
N GLY A 66 3.36 -0.30 3.33
CA GLY A 66 2.50 -1.44 3.67
C GLY A 66 1.50 -1.81 2.58
N GLU A 67 1.74 -1.41 1.33
CA GLU A 67 0.84 -1.57 0.19
C GLU A 67 -0.61 -1.12 0.47
N GLN A 68 -0.79 -0.07 1.28
CA GLN A 68 -2.12 0.38 1.71
C GLN A 68 -3.01 0.89 0.56
N SER A 69 -2.46 1.20 -0.61
CA SER A 69 -3.16 1.80 -1.75
C SER A 69 -3.50 0.83 -2.89
N LYS A 70 -3.04 -0.42 -2.82
CA LYS A 70 -3.08 -1.38 -3.94
C LYS A 70 -3.95 -2.59 -3.60
N ILE A 71 -4.69 -3.09 -4.60
CA ILE A 71 -5.46 -4.33 -4.49
C ILE A 71 -4.55 -5.57 -4.45
N SER A 72 -3.50 -5.57 -5.27
CA SER A 72 -2.50 -6.63 -5.38
C SER A 72 -1.25 -6.08 -6.06
N TYR A 73 -0.08 -6.60 -5.68
CA TYR A 73 1.19 -6.25 -6.31
C TYR A 73 1.22 -6.61 -7.81
N ALA A 74 0.53 -7.70 -8.19
CA ALA A 74 0.58 -8.24 -9.55
C ALA A 74 -0.41 -7.52 -10.48
N THR A 75 -1.63 -7.27 -10.03
CA THR A 75 -2.69 -6.73 -10.90
C THR A 75 -2.70 -5.21 -10.95
N TYR A 76 -2.06 -4.52 -9.99
CA TYR A 76 -1.97 -3.05 -9.99
C TYR A 76 -1.30 -2.47 -11.25
N ILE A 77 -0.46 -3.25 -11.94
CA ILE A 77 0.25 -2.81 -13.14
C ILE A 77 -0.67 -2.33 -14.27
N LYS A 78 -1.91 -2.86 -14.34
CA LYS A 78 -2.92 -2.44 -15.33
C LYS A 78 -3.31 -0.96 -15.22
N TYR A 79 -3.11 -0.36 -14.05
CA TYR A 79 -3.37 1.07 -13.82
C TYR A 79 -2.16 1.96 -14.12
N ARG A 80 -1.03 1.38 -14.51
CA ARG A 80 0.25 2.09 -14.70
C ARG A 80 0.75 2.00 -16.14
N LEU A 81 0.36 0.97 -16.87
CA LEU A 81 0.78 0.72 -18.24
C LEU A 81 -0.45 0.56 -19.15
N ASN A 82 -0.33 1.05 -20.38
CA ASN A 82 -1.32 0.81 -21.44
C ASN A 82 -1.07 -0.55 -22.10
N GLY A 83 -2.10 -1.15 -22.71
CA GLY A 83 -1.99 -2.42 -23.41
C GLY A 83 -1.91 -3.66 -22.51
N PHE A 84 -2.35 -3.51 -21.25
CA PHE A 84 -2.38 -4.58 -20.25
C PHE A 84 -3.82 -4.80 -19.78
N GLU A 85 -4.46 -5.84 -20.31
CA GLU A 85 -5.86 -6.20 -20.03
C GLU A 85 -6.03 -7.74 -20.02
N GLY A 86 -7.17 -8.22 -19.53
CA GLY A 86 -7.52 -9.65 -19.48
C GLY A 86 -7.93 -10.13 -18.09
N ASP A 87 -8.78 -11.15 -18.06
CA ASP A 87 -9.22 -11.84 -16.85
C ASP A 87 -8.46 -13.15 -16.67
N SER A 88 -8.09 -13.48 -15.43
CA SER A 88 -7.69 -14.85 -15.10
C SER A 88 -8.97 -15.71 -14.95
N PRO A 89 -9.03 -16.89 -15.58
CA PRO A 89 -10.20 -17.77 -15.50
C PRO A 89 -10.47 -18.28 -14.08
#